data_AF-A0A1Q9NLC8-F1
#
_entry.id   AF-A0A1Q9NLC8-F1
#
_cell.length_a   1.000
_cell.length_b   1.000
_cell.length_c   1.000
_cell.angle_alpha   90.00
_cell.angle_beta   90.00
_cell.angle_gamma   90.00
#
_symmetry.space_group_name_H-M   'P 1'
#
loop_
_entity.id
_entity.type
_entity.pdbx_description
1 polymer ?
#
loop_
_entity_poly.entity_id
_entity_poly.type
_entity_poly.pdbx_seq_one_letter_code
_entity_poly.pdbx_strand_id
1 'polypeptide(L)'
;MANISESDLQTKSLNELLRIAFQKRNSPLKVKAIEILGSRKDQRALSALIQIINSKNDLNIRLQAVESLRTLSDLRGVDSLIMILKDNSQASQIRALSASSIFSLDLRRGVEVGIDFLINTRNESYLIYSAILDRLMFYNSVLKPKTVSKIKIELEELLDRADFRNSWDLSITLAKTLTLYNSLMGIKFLLYQKRKLIEGFRKEYQHFLDSIEICLSDLKSYNSLSKNASDSELYRIIEIRNP
;
A
#
# COMPACT_ATOMS: atom_id res chain seq x y z
N MET A 1 -38.97 29.73 32.47
CA MET A 1 -37.70 29.40 31.79
C MET A 1 -37.90 28.07 31.09
N ALA A 2 -37.80 28.02 29.76
CA ALA A 2 -38.07 26.80 29.01
C ALA A 2 -36.97 25.76 29.29
N ASN A 3 -37.35 24.60 29.84
CA ASN A 3 -36.48 23.42 29.94
C ASN A 3 -36.15 22.96 28.53
N ILE A 4 -34.98 23.33 28.02
CA ILE A 4 -34.47 22.77 26.77
C ILE A 4 -34.22 21.30 27.06
N SER A 5 -34.94 20.40 26.38
CA SER A 5 -34.77 18.97 26.56
C SER A 5 -33.36 18.56 26.14
N GLU A 6 -32.84 17.49 26.73
CA GLU A 6 -31.51 16.95 26.39
C GLU A 6 -31.41 16.62 24.88
N SER A 7 -32.51 16.18 24.25
CA SER A 7 -32.60 15.93 22.81
C SER A 7 -32.43 17.21 21.98
N ASP A 8 -32.94 18.34 22.45
CA ASP A 8 -32.82 19.63 21.77
C ASP A 8 -31.39 20.19 21.87
N LEU A 9 -30.73 19.98 23.00
CA LEU A 9 -29.31 20.31 23.19
C LEU A 9 -28.41 19.44 22.30
N GLN A 10 -28.67 18.13 22.23
CA GLN A 10 -27.93 17.22 21.36
C GLN A 10 -28.09 17.61 19.88
N THR A 11 -29.32 17.94 19.45
CA THR A 11 -29.61 18.37 18.08
C THR A 11 -28.94 19.70 17.73
N LYS A 12 -29.03 20.71 18.61
CA LYS A 12 -28.32 21.99 18.43
C LYS A 12 -26.81 21.79 18.35
N SER A 13 -26.25 20.96 19.21
CA SER A 13 -24.80 20.66 19.19
C SER A 13 -24.37 20.00 17.89
N LEU A 14 -25.16 19.07 17.35
CA LEU A 14 -24.84 18.42 16.08
C LEU A 14 -24.91 19.40 14.90
N ASN A 15 -25.94 20.26 14.87
CA ASN A 15 -26.07 21.27 13.81
C ASN A 15 -24.87 22.23 13.79
N GLU A 16 -24.36 22.60 14.97
CA GLU A 16 -23.16 23.44 15.05
C GLU A 16 -21.90 22.72 14.57
N LEU A 17 -21.73 21.44 14.90
CA LEU A 17 -20.64 20.62 14.37
C LEU A 17 -20.70 20.51 12.84
N LEU A 18 -21.89 20.29 12.29
CA LEU A 18 -22.09 20.27 10.83
C LEU A 18 -21.73 21.62 10.21
N ARG A 19 -22.16 22.74 10.80
CA ARG A 19 -21.83 24.08 10.35
C ARG A 19 -20.32 24.31 10.28
N ILE A 20 -19.58 23.88 11.32
CA ILE A 20 -18.12 24.01 11.39
C ILE A 20 -17.43 23.08 10.37
N ALA A 21 -17.89 21.84 10.24
CA ALA A 21 -17.31 20.84 9.34
C ALA A 21 -17.38 21.24 7.86
N PHE A 22 -18.41 21.99 7.46
CA PHE A 22 -18.59 22.47 6.08
C PHE A 22 -18.04 23.88 5.80
N GLN A 23 -17.32 24.49 6.74
CA GLN A 23 -16.67 25.78 6.47
C GLN A 23 -15.64 25.64 5.35
N LYS A 24 -15.61 26.63 4.44
CA LYS A 24 -14.65 26.67 3.32
C LYS A 24 -13.20 26.72 3.80
N ARG A 25 -12.94 27.48 4.88
CA ARG A 25 -11.60 27.62 5.43
C ARG A 25 -11.20 26.35 6.19
N ASN A 26 -10.04 25.80 5.86
CA ASN A 26 -9.45 24.74 6.66
C ASN A 26 -8.91 25.34 7.96
N SER A 27 -9.42 24.84 9.09
CA SER A 27 -9.06 25.29 10.42
C SER A 27 -8.94 24.08 11.36
N PRO A 28 -8.17 24.19 12.45
CA PRO A 28 -8.14 23.14 13.48
C PRO A 28 -9.53 22.81 14.03
N LEU A 29 -10.42 23.80 14.09
CA LEU A 29 -11.82 23.61 14.51
C LEU A 29 -12.60 22.71 13.53
N LYS A 30 -12.34 22.80 12.22
CA LYS A 30 -12.95 21.93 11.21
C LYS A 30 -12.53 20.48 11.40
N VAL A 31 -11.24 20.23 11.61
CA VAL A 31 -10.72 18.88 11.91
C VAL A 31 -11.38 18.33 13.17
N LYS A 32 -11.44 19.13 14.24
CA LYS A 32 -12.08 18.72 15.50
C LYS A 32 -13.58 18.44 15.33
N ALA A 33 -14.28 19.25 14.54
CA ALA A 33 -15.69 19.01 14.26
C ALA A 33 -15.91 17.67 13.55
N ILE A 34 -15.08 17.37 12.54
CA ILE A 34 -15.11 16.09 11.81
C ILE A 34 -14.82 14.91 12.75
N GLU A 35 -13.82 15.02 13.62
CA GLU A 35 -13.54 14.02 14.65
C GLU A 35 -14.75 13.76 15.55
N ILE A 36 -15.36 14.83 16.08
CA ILE A 36 -16.51 14.71 16.98
C ILE A 36 -17.71 14.11 16.26
N LEU A 37 -17.95 14.47 14.99
CA LEU A 37 -18.98 13.84 14.16
C LEU A 37 -18.76 12.32 14.06
N GLY A 38 -17.50 11.88 13.93
CA GLY A 38 -17.14 10.47 13.96
C GLY A 38 -17.50 9.75 15.26
N SER A 39 -17.61 10.44 16.39
CA SER A 39 -18.03 9.86 17.65
C SER A 39 -19.56 9.91 17.87
N ARG A 40 -20.32 10.47 16.93
CA ARG A 40 -21.78 10.64 17.06
C ARG A 40 -22.51 9.66 16.15
N LYS A 41 -23.09 8.60 16.73
CA LYS A 41 -23.94 7.60 16.05
C LYS A 41 -25.27 8.18 15.53
N ASP A 42 -25.20 9.23 14.71
CA ASP A 42 -26.33 9.92 14.08
C ASP A 42 -26.19 9.81 12.54
N GLN A 43 -27.29 9.52 11.85
CA GLN A 43 -27.33 9.39 10.40
C GLN A 43 -26.85 10.66 9.66
N ARG A 44 -27.08 11.83 10.25
CA ARG A 44 -26.61 13.11 9.70
C ARG A 44 -25.10 13.24 9.78
N ALA A 45 -24.48 12.72 10.85
CA ALA A 45 -23.02 12.67 10.97
C ALA A 45 -22.43 11.74 9.90
N LEU A 46 -22.99 10.54 9.72
CA LEU A 46 -22.60 9.63 8.64
C LEU A 46 -22.66 10.32 7.26
N SER A 47 -23.80 10.94 6.96
CA SER A 47 -24.03 11.62 5.68
C SER A 47 -23.04 12.77 5.46
N ALA A 48 -22.75 13.54 6.51
CA ALA A 48 -21.79 14.63 6.44
C ALA A 48 -20.36 14.15 6.20
N LEU A 49 -19.92 13.08 6.87
CA LEU A 49 -18.60 12.50 6.69
C LEU A 49 -18.41 12.00 5.24
N ILE A 50 -19.41 11.31 4.67
CA ILE A 50 -19.38 10.86 3.28
C ILE A 50 -19.28 12.05 2.30
N GLN A 51 -20.03 13.12 2.55
CA GLN A 51 -19.95 14.34 1.73
C GLN A 51 -18.55 14.98 1.80
N ILE A 52 -17.93 15.02 2.98
CA ILE A 52 -16.59 15.59 3.15
C ILE A 52 -15.54 14.75 2.42
N ILE A 53 -15.63 13.42 2.46
CA ILE A 53 -14.71 12.53 1.73
C ILE A 53 -14.73 12.81 0.22
N ASN A 54 -15.92 13.04 -0.35
CA ASN A 54 -16.14 13.30 -1.77
C ASN A 54 -16.02 14.78 -2.18
N SER A 55 -15.66 15.66 -1.25
CA SER A 55 -15.54 17.09 -1.50
C SER A 55 -14.19 17.48 -2.11
N LYS A 56 -14.07 18.75 -2.54
CA LYS A 56 -12.81 19.36 -2.98
C LYS A 56 -11.94 19.88 -1.81
N ASN A 57 -12.16 19.41 -0.59
CA ASN A 57 -11.32 19.75 0.56
C ASN A 57 -9.91 19.16 0.40
N ASP A 58 -8.97 19.71 1.16
CA ASP A 58 -7.60 19.19 1.26
C ASP A 58 -7.60 17.70 1.61
N LEU A 59 -6.60 16.98 1.09
CA LEU A 59 -6.47 15.53 1.28
C LEU A 59 -6.50 15.13 2.77
N ASN A 60 -5.87 15.91 3.65
CA ASN A 60 -5.86 15.65 5.09
C ASN A 60 -7.25 15.71 5.72
N ILE A 61 -8.09 16.66 5.30
CA ILE A 61 -9.48 16.77 5.78
C ILE A 61 -10.31 15.57 5.31
N ARG A 62 -10.11 15.15 4.06
CA ARG A 62 -10.79 13.98 3.49
C ARG A 62 -10.37 12.69 4.19
N LEU A 63 -9.06 12.51 4.46
CA LEU A 63 -8.54 11.37 5.21
C LEU A 63 -9.12 11.33 6.64
N GLN A 64 -9.15 12.49 7.31
CA GLN A 64 -9.78 12.59 8.63
C GLN A 64 -11.25 12.17 8.60
N ALA A 65 -11.99 12.54 7.56
CA ALA A 65 -13.38 12.13 7.43
C ALA A 65 -13.55 10.61 7.25
N VAL A 66 -12.63 9.94 6.55
CA VAL A 66 -12.63 8.46 6.47
C VAL A 66 -12.34 7.84 7.85
N GLU A 67 -11.34 8.34 8.58
CA GLU A 67 -11.03 7.86 9.94
C GLU A 67 -12.20 8.07 10.91
N SER A 68 -12.86 9.22 10.81
CA SER A 68 -14.04 9.53 11.61
C SER A 68 -15.23 8.64 11.25
N LEU A 69 -15.40 8.28 9.97
CA LEU A 69 -16.43 7.33 9.54
C LEU A 69 -16.12 5.91 10.05
N ARG A 70 -14.85 5.49 10.07
CA ARG A 70 -14.43 4.25 10.71
C ARG A 70 -14.72 4.26 12.21
N THR A 71 -14.41 5.37 12.89
CA THR A 71 -14.66 5.55 14.34
C THR A 71 -16.16 5.51 14.67
N LEU A 72 -17.00 6.06 13.79
CA LEU A 72 -18.45 6.02 13.91
C LEU A 72 -18.99 4.61 14.09
N SER A 73 -18.28 3.61 13.55
CA SER A 73 -18.60 2.20 13.70
C SER A 73 -20.02 1.86 13.22
N ASP A 74 -20.51 2.59 12.23
CA ASP A 74 -21.85 2.44 11.66
C ASP A 74 -21.77 1.65 10.35
N LEU A 75 -22.33 0.44 10.37
CA LEU A 75 -22.32 -0.48 9.24
C LEU A 75 -23.00 0.09 7.98
N ARG A 76 -23.90 1.09 8.14
CA ARG A 76 -24.52 1.79 7.00
C ARG A 76 -23.50 2.52 6.12
N GLY A 77 -22.32 2.85 6.66
CA GLY A 77 -21.22 3.48 5.91
C GLY A 77 -20.40 2.52 5.04
N VAL A 78 -20.56 1.19 5.20
CA VAL A 78 -19.75 0.20 4.50
C VAL A 78 -19.94 0.28 2.98
N ASP A 79 -21.18 0.39 2.50
CA ASP A 79 -21.46 0.48 1.06
C ASP A 79 -20.82 1.73 0.44
N SER A 80 -20.84 2.86 1.16
CA SER A 80 -20.17 4.09 0.72
C SER A 80 -18.66 3.95 0.66
N LEU A 81 -18.04 3.29 1.65
CA LEU A 81 -16.59 3.01 1.62
C LEU A 81 -16.21 2.09 0.47
N ILE A 82 -17.05 1.11 0.12
CA ILE A 82 -16.84 0.23 -1.04
C ILE A 82 -16.87 1.05 -2.34
N MET A 83 -17.83 1.97 -2.47
CA MET A 83 -17.88 2.88 -3.63
C MET A 83 -16.63 3.76 -3.71
N ILE A 84 -16.17 4.32 -2.58
CA ILE A 84 -14.95 5.14 -2.52
C ILE A 84 -13.72 4.33 -2.93
N LEU A 85 -13.59 3.07 -2.46
CA LEU A 85 -12.50 2.18 -2.85
C LEU A 85 -12.46 1.94 -4.37
N LYS A 86 -13.62 1.75 -4.99
CA LYS A 86 -13.75 1.47 -6.43
C LYS A 86 -13.74 2.72 -7.33
N ASP A 87 -13.75 3.92 -6.74
CA ASP A 87 -13.73 5.19 -7.49
C ASP A 87 -12.28 5.59 -7.85
N ASN A 88 -11.92 5.38 -9.11
CA ASN A 88 -10.59 5.69 -9.64
C ASN A 88 -10.26 7.19 -9.67
N SER A 89 -11.25 8.07 -9.51
CA SER A 89 -11.02 9.52 -9.39
C SER A 89 -10.55 9.92 -7.99
N GLN A 90 -10.71 9.04 -7.00
CA GLN A 90 -10.26 9.29 -5.63
C GLN A 90 -8.76 9.13 -5.50
N ALA A 91 -8.18 9.89 -4.57
CA ALA A 91 -6.78 9.74 -4.21
C ALA A 91 -6.50 8.34 -3.65
N SER A 92 -5.39 7.72 -4.04
CA SER A 92 -5.03 6.37 -3.61
C SER A 92 -4.97 6.20 -2.09
N GLN A 93 -4.59 7.25 -1.35
CA GLN A 93 -4.60 7.26 0.11
C GLN A 93 -6.02 7.11 0.69
N ILE A 94 -7.00 7.80 0.09
CA ILE A 94 -8.41 7.71 0.49
C ILE A 94 -8.96 6.31 0.19
N ARG A 95 -8.64 5.77 -0.98
CA ARG A 95 -9.05 4.41 -1.39
C ARG A 95 -8.46 3.36 -0.46
N ALA A 96 -7.16 3.43 -0.17
CA ALA A 96 -6.46 2.51 0.72
C ALA A 96 -7.01 2.57 2.15
N LEU A 97 -7.24 3.77 2.69
CA LEU A 97 -7.83 3.92 4.01
C LEU A 97 -9.28 3.44 4.05
N SER A 98 -10.04 3.63 2.97
CA SER A 98 -11.39 3.10 2.83
C SER A 98 -11.39 1.57 2.86
N ALA A 99 -10.46 0.92 2.14
CA ALA A 99 -10.26 -0.53 2.23
C ALA A 99 -10.05 -0.98 3.69
N SER A 100 -9.07 -0.38 4.39
CA SER A 100 -8.81 -0.69 5.80
C SER A 100 -10.02 -0.46 6.73
N SER A 101 -10.81 0.57 6.44
CA SER A 101 -12.01 0.90 7.20
C SER A 101 -13.10 -0.14 7.00
N ILE A 102 -13.30 -0.65 5.77
CA ILE A 102 -14.25 -1.74 5.50
C ILE A 102 -13.87 -2.97 6.35
N PHE A 103 -12.61 -3.39 6.36
CA PHE A 103 -12.17 -4.54 7.18
C PHE A 103 -12.44 -4.34 8.69
N SER A 104 -12.29 -3.11 9.18
CA SER A 104 -12.49 -2.78 10.59
C SER A 104 -13.97 -2.76 10.98
N LEU A 105 -14.86 -2.35 10.06
CA LEU A 105 -16.30 -2.26 10.27
C LEU A 105 -17.00 -3.60 10.03
N ASP A 106 -16.66 -4.27 8.94
CA ASP A 106 -17.23 -5.54 8.51
C ASP A 106 -16.14 -6.40 7.85
N LEU A 107 -15.52 -7.25 8.66
CA LEU A 107 -14.46 -8.16 8.20
C LEU A 107 -14.94 -9.06 7.05
N ARG A 108 -16.19 -9.53 7.08
CA ARG A 108 -16.70 -10.41 6.03
C ARG A 108 -16.76 -9.67 4.70
N ARG A 109 -17.39 -8.49 4.68
CA ARG A 109 -17.45 -7.67 3.46
C ARG A 109 -16.07 -7.17 3.03
N GLY A 110 -15.21 -6.83 3.98
CA GLY A 110 -13.82 -6.44 3.71
C GLY A 110 -13.04 -7.52 2.98
N VAL A 111 -13.17 -8.78 3.42
CA VAL A 111 -12.55 -9.93 2.74
C VAL A 111 -13.14 -10.12 1.34
N GLU A 112 -14.46 -10.18 1.21
CA GLU A 112 -15.13 -10.40 -0.07
C GLU A 112 -14.77 -9.32 -1.10
N VAL A 113 -14.87 -8.04 -0.72
CA VAL A 113 -14.56 -6.90 -1.59
C VAL A 113 -13.06 -6.76 -1.83
N GLY A 114 -12.22 -7.02 -0.83
CA GLY A 114 -10.78 -6.95 -0.96
C GLY A 114 -10.25 -7.96 -1.98
N ILE A 115 -10.74 -9.20 -1.94
CA ILE A 115 -10.40 -10.23 -2.93
C ILE A 115 -10.90 -9.84 -4.31
N ASP A 116 -12.18 -9.45 -4.44
CA ASP A 116 -12.76 -8.99 -5.70
C ASP A 116 -11.95 -7.84 -6.32
N PHE A 117 -11.55 -6.87 -5.49
CA PHE A 117 -10.73 -5.74 -5.90
C PHE A 117 -9.37 -6.19 -6.41
N LEU A 118 -8.66 -7.01 -5.64
CA LEU A 118 -7.35 -7.54 -6.02
C LEU A 118 -7.43 -8.33 -7.34
N ILE A 119 -8.50 -9.10 -7.54
CA ILE A 119 -8.73 -9.91 -8.74
C ILE A 119 -9.07 -9.04 -9.97
N ASN A 120 -9.97 -8.09 -9.83
CA ASN A 120 -10.55 -7.42 -10.99
C ASN A 120 -9.85 -6.12 -11.38
N THR A 121 -8.97 -5.59 -10.53
CA THR A 121 -8.21 -4.38 -10.83
C THR A 121 -6.80 -4.71 -11.33
N ARG A 122 -6.32 -3.95 -12.31
CA ARG A 122 -4.96 -4.06 -12.88
C ARG A 122 -4.24 -2.73 -12.68
N ASN A 123 -2.94 -2.78 -12.36
CA ASN A 123 -2.08 -1.61 -12.19
C ASN A 123 -2.59 -0.56 -11.17
N GLU A 124 -3.14 -1.02 -10.06
CA GLU A 124 -3.55 -0.11 -8.98
C GLU A 124 -2.37 0.32 -8.11
N SER A 125 -2.60 1.39 -7.34
CA SER A 125 -1.63 1.90 -6.38
C SER A 125 -1.27 0.83 -5.35
N TYR A 126 0.04 0.63 -5.15
CA TYR A 126 0.58 -0.30 -4.16
C TYR A 126 -0.03 -0.09 -2.76
N LEU A 127 -0.32 1.17 -2.38
CA LEU A 127 -0.96 1.53 -1.11
C LEU A 127 -2.30 0.83 -0.88
N ILE A 128 -3.11 0.67 -1.94
CA ILE A 128 -4.43 0.06 -1.84
C ILE A 128 -4.27 -1.44 -1.64
N TYR A 129 -3.39 -2.05 -2.44
CA TYR A 129 -3.08 -3.47 -2.32
C TYR A 129 -2.46 -3.84 -0.98
N SER A 130 -1.49 -3.06 -0.49
CA SER A 130 -0.90 -3.30 0.84
C SER A 130 -1.96 -3.16 1.94
N ALA A 131 -2.82 -2.14 1.87
CA ALA A 131 -3.89 -1.96 2.85
C ALA A 131 -4.88 -3.15 2.89
N ILE A 132 -5.17 -3.77 1.74
CA ILE A 132 -6.03 -4.97 1.68
C ILE A 132 -5.28 -6.20 2.20
N LEU A 133 -4.06 -6.45 1.70
CA LEU A 133 -3.27 -7.63 2.05
C LEU A 133 -2.87 -7.64 3.53
N ASP A 134 -2.48 -6.49 4.10
CA ASP A 134 -2.14 -6.34 5.52
C ASP A 134 -3.33 -6.70 6.42
N ARG A 135 -4.54 -6.30 6.03
CA ARG A 135 -5.75 -6.61 6.80
C ARG A 135 -6.13 -8.08 6.69
N LEU A 136 -6.01 -8.68 5.51
CA LEU A 136 -6.19 -10.13 5.35
C LEU A 136 -5.20 -10.89 6.26
N MET A 137 -3.93 -10.49 6.29
CA MET A 137 -2.90 -11.09 7.15
C MET A 137 -3.19 -10.90 8.65
N PHE A 138 -3.52 -9.67 9.09
CA PHE A 138 -3.72 -9.35 10.50
C PHE A 138 -4.87 -10.13 11.14
N TYR A 139 -5.97 -10.35 10.41
CA TYR A 139 -7.15 -11.02 10.94
C TYR A 139 -7.12 -12.56 10.76
N ASN A 140 -6.05 -13.14 10.20
CA ASN A 140 -5.93 -14.58 9.94
C ASN A 140 -6.22 -15.46 11.18
N SER A 141 -5.77 -15.06 12.37
CA SER A 141 -5.99 -15.82 13.62
C SER A 141 -7.47 -15.88 14.06
N VAL A 142 -8.31 -14.98 13.56
CA VAL A 142 -9.74 -14.86 13.92
C VAL A 142 -10.65 -15.48 12.85
N LEU A 143 -10.10 -15.80 11.68
CA LEU A 143 -10.87 -16.36 10.57
C LEU A 143 -11.14 -17.85 10.75
N LYS A 144 -12.38 -18.27 10.44
CA LYS A 144 -12.73 -19.70 10.41
C LYS A 144 -11.91 -20.43 9.34
N PRO A 145 -11.51 -21.70 9.55
CA PRO A 145 -10.69 -22.45 8.60
C PRO A 145 -11.24 -22.47 7.16
N LYS A 146 -12.57 -22.59 7.00
CA LYS A 146 -13.23 -22.56 5.69
C LYS A 146 -13.03 -21.23 4.95
N THR A 147 -13.01 -20.11 5.68
CA THR A 147 -12.76 -18.78 5.13
C THR A 147 -11.30 -18.64 4.71
N VAL A 148 -10.38 -19.14 5.53
CA VAL A 148 -8.93 -19.19 5.21
C VAL A 148 -8.67 -19.99 3.94
N SER A 149 -9.29 -21.17 3.77
CA SER A 149 -9.14 -21.97 2.56
C SER A 149 -9.63 -21.26 1.30
N LYS A 150 -10.75 -20.54 1.39
CA LYS A 150 -11.27 -19.75 0.26
C LYS A 150 -10.31 -18.60 -0.09
N ILE A 151 -9.87 -17.84 0.91
CA ILE A 151 -8.90 -16.74 0.73
C ILE A 151 -7.62 -17.25 0.06
N LYS A 152 -7.11 -18.40 0.53
CA LYS A 152 -5.90 -19.02 -0.01
C LYS A 152 -6.01 -19.31 -1.50
N ILE A 153 -7.11 -19.93 -1.95
CA ILE A 153 -7.34 -20.27 -3.37
C ILE A 153 -7.32 -18.99 -4.22
N GLU A 154 -8.06 -17.97 -3.80
CA GLU A 154 -8.19 -16.71 -4.55
C GLU A 154 -6.85 -15.95 -4.64
N LEU A 155 -6.04 -15.96 -3.57
CA LEU A 155 -4.71 -15.37 -3.57
C LEU A 155 -3.70 -16.17 -4.42
N GLU A 156 -3.82 -17.50 -4.47
CA GLU A 156 -3.02 -18.37 -5.34
C GLU A 156 -3.30 -18.07 -6.82
N GLU A 157 -4.58 -17.99 -7.20
CA GLU A 157 -4.99 -17.60 -8.56
C GLU A 157 -4.50 -16.20 -8.94
N LEU A 158 -4.48 -15.28 -7.99
CA LEU A 158 -4.00 -13.93 -8.22
C LEU A 158 -2.49 -13.88 -8.45
N LEU A 159 -1.72 -14.66 -7.69
CA LEU A 159 -0.27 -14.77 -7.85
C LEU A 159 0.11 -15.36 -9.20
N ASP A 160 -0.69 -16.30 -9.70
CA ASP A 160 -0.43 -16.98 -10.96
C ASP A 160 -0.69 -16.11 -12.21
N ARG A 161 -1.41 -14.99 -12.09
CA ARG A 161 -1.67 -14.08 -13.21
C ARG A 161 -0.39 -13.36 -13.66
N ALA A 162 -0.21 -13.29 -14.99
CA ALA A 162 1.00 -12.79 -15.64
C ALA A 162 1.42 -11.38 -15.19
N ASP A 163 0.44 -10.49 -14.98
CA ASP A 163 0.69 -9.10 -14.58
C ASP A 163 1.30 -8.98 -13.17
N PHE A 164 0.97 -9.91 -12.26
CA PHE A 164 1.47 -9.89 -10.88
C PHE A 164 2.87 -10.48 -10.78
N ARG A 165 3.22 -11.49 -11.58
CA ARG A 165 4.60 -12.04 -11.64
C ARG A 165 5.64 -10.98 -12.04
N ASN A 166 5.20 -9.95 -12.79
CA ASN A 166 6.03 -8.86 -13.27
C ASN A 166 6.14 -7.69 -12.26
N SER A 167 5.24 -7.59 -11.27
CA SER A 167 5.29 -6.58 -10.21
C SER A 167 6.02 -7.12 -8.98
N TRP A 168 7.31 -6.76 -8.84
CA TRP A 168 8.20 -7.31 -7.82
C TRP A 168 7.67 -7.11 -6.38
N ASP A 169 7.31 -5.90 -6.01
CA ASP A 169 6.92 -5.58 -4.62
C ASP A 169 5.57 -6.18 -4.22
N LEU A 170 4.63 -6.20 -5.17
CA LEU A 170 3.29 -6.76 -4.95
C LEU A 170 3.31 -8.29 -4.90
N SER A 171 4.08 -8.92 -5.79
CA SER A 171 4.23 -10.38 -5.81
C SER A 171 4.92 -10.91 -4.55
N ILE A 172 5.88 -10.18 -4.00
CA ILE A 172 6.49 -10.51 -2.70
C ILE A 172 5.47 -10.39 -1.56
N THR A 173 4.69 -9.31 -1.55
CA THR A 173 3.67 -9.07 -0.51
C THR A 173 2.61 -10.18 -0.54
N LEU A 174 2.11 -10.50 -1.73
CA LEU A 174 1.15 -11.58 -1.97
C LEU A 174 1.71 -12.96 -1.58
N ALA A 175 2.95 -13.25 -1.95
CA ALA A 175 3.58 -14.53 -1.62
C ALA A 175 3.89 -14.68 -0.12
N LYS A 176 4.20 -13.57 0.59
CA LYS A 176 4.26 -13.53 2.06
C LYS A 176 2.90 -13.83 2.68
N THR A 177 1.84 -13.20 2.18
CA THR A 177 0.46 -13.46 2.63
C THR A 177 0.09 -14.94 2.43
N LEU A 178 0.37 -15.52 1.26
CA LEU A 178 0.13 -16.93 0.97
C LEU A 178 0.93 -17.88 1.87
N THR A 179 2.18 -17.52 2.19
CA THR A 179 3.03 -18.29 3.11
C THR A 179 2.43 -18.35 4.52
N LEU A 180 1.89 -17.24 5.01
CA LEU A 180 1.19 -17.19 6.32
C LEU A 180 -0.09 -18.05 6.35
N TYR A 181 -0.69 -18.33 5.20
CA TYR A 181 -1.82 -19.25 5.05
C TYR A 181 -1.41 -20.70 4.74
N ASN A 182 -0.15 -21.07 4.98
CA ASN A 182 0.40 -22.40 4.66
C ASN A 182 0.17 -22.81 3.18
N SER A 183 0.28 -21.85 2.26
CA SER A 183 0.33 -22.15 0.84
C SER A 183 1.72 -22.61 0.41
N LEU A 184 1.80 -23.85 -0.07
CA LEU A 184 2.99 -24.37 -0.76
C LEU A 184 3.35 -23.52 -1.99
N MET A 185 2.37 -22.90 -2.64
CA MET A 185 2.58 -22.02 -3.80
C MET A 185 3.26 -20.71 -3.38
N GLY A 186 2.80 -20.08 -2.29
CA GLY A 186 3.46 -18.89 -1.72
C GLY A 186 4.91 -19.14 -1.31
N ILE A 187 5.16 -20.27 -0.65
CA ILE A 187 6.52 -20.69 -0.25
C ILE A 187 7.40 -20.93 -1.49
N LYS A 188 6.90 -21.68 -2.49
CA LYS A 188 7.63 -21.95 -3.74
C LYS A 188 7.93 -20.66 -4.51
N PHE A 189 7.00 -19.71 -4.54
CA PHE A 189 7.19 -18.44 -5.21
C PHE A 189 8.25 -17.56 -4.53
N LEU A 190 8.21 -17.44 -3.19
CA LEU A 190 9.27 -16.73 -2.46
C LEU A 190 10.64 -17.37 -2.65
N LEU A 191 10.71 -18.71 -2.65
CA LEU A 191 11.96 -19.44 -2.92
C LEU A 191 12.45 -19.22 -4.35
N TYR A 192 11.55 -19.18 -5.34
CA TYR A 192 11.87 -18.87 -6.73
C TYR A 192 12.43 -17.44 -6.87
N GLN A 193 11.78 -16.45 -6.28
CA GLN A 193 12.25 -15.06 -6.33
C GLN A 193 13.57 -14.87 -5.58
N LYS A 194 13.74 -15.52 -4.42
CA LYS A 194 15.02 -15.56 -3.69
C LYS A 194 16.13 -16.17 -4.56
N ARG A 195 15.84 -17.28 -5.25
CA ARG A 195 16.79 -17.93 -6.16
C ARG A 195 17.16 -17.03 -7.34
N LYS A 196 16.17 -16.37 -7.96
CA LYS A 196 16.38 -15.43 -9.07
C LYS A 196 17.20 -14.21 -8.64
N LEU A 197 16.95 -13.66 -7.45
CA LEU A 197 17.79 -12.61 -6.84
C LEU A 197 19.23 -13.10 -6.66
N ILE A 198 19.42 -14.25 -6.02
CA ILE A 198 20.74 -14.83 -5.78
C ILE A 198 21.47 -15.09 -7.10
N GLU A 199 20.79 -15.63 -8.11
CA GLU A 199 21.34 -15.86 -9.44
C GLU A 199 21.68 -14.54 -10.17
N GLY A 200 20.86 -13.49 -9.99
CA GLY A 200 21.14 -12.14 -10.49
C GLY A 200 22.37 -11.52 -9.84
N PHE A 201 22.40 -11.47 -8.51
CA PHE A 201 23.56 -11.00 -7.74
C PHE A 201 24.83 -11.79 -8.06
N ARG A 202 24.72 -13.12 -8.24
CA ARG A 202 25.84 -13.98 -8.61
C ARG A 202 26.37 -13.63 -10.00
N LYS A 203 25.51 -13.29 -10.96
CA LYS A 203 25.93 -12.84 -12.30
C LYS A 203 26.62 -11.47 -12.25
N GLU A 204 26.08 -10.51 -11.51
CA GLU A 204 26.70 -9.20 -11.34
C GLU A 204 28.07 -9.29 -10.66
N TYR A 205 28.21 -10.13 -9.63
CA TYR A 205 29.49 -10.37 -8.96
C TYR A 205 30.49 -11.10 -9.87
N GLN A 206 30.02 -12.03 -10.70
CA GLN A 206 30.89 -12.71 -11.66
C GLN A 206 31.43 -11.72 -12.70
N HIS A 207 30.59 -10.85 -13.26
CA HIS A 207 31.06 -9.80 -14.17
C HIS A 207 32.06 -8.83 -13.51
N PHE A 208 31.87 -8.52 -12.23
CA PHE A 208 32.82 -7.71 -11.46
C PHE A 208 34.16 -8.42 -11.22
N LEU A 209 34.13 -9.71 -10.88
CA LEU A 209 35.33 -10.54 -10.72
C LEU A 209 36.07 -10.73 -12.05
N ASP A 210 35.35 -11.01 -13.14
CA ASP A 210 35.92 -11.14 -14.49
C ASP A 210 36.58 -9.80 -14.91
N SER A 211 35.96 -8.66 -14.58
CA SER A 211 36.53 -7.32 -14.83
C SER A 211 37.80 -7.06 -14.01
N ILE A 212 37.85 -7.53 -12.75
CA ILE A 212 39.05 -7.45 -11.91
C ILE A 212 40.16 -8.35 -12.47
N GLU A 213 39.85 -9.56 -12.92
CA GLU A 213 40.83 -10.47 -13.50
C GLU A 213 41.44 -9.94 -14.79
N ILE A 214 40.63 -9.30 -15.65
CA ILE A 214 41.12 -8.60 -16.85
C ILE A 214 42.07 -7.47 -16.46
N CYS A 215 41.68 -6.60 -15.52
CA CYS A 215 42.55 -5.52 -15.03
C CYS A 215 43.86 -6.05 -14.41
N LEU A 216 43.81 -7.15 -13.66
CA LEU A 216 44.98 -7.79 -13.07
C LEU A 216 45.89 -8.44 -14.12
N SER A 217 45.31 -9.00 -15.18
CA SER A 217 46.06 -9.53 -16.33
C SER A 217 46.79 -8.40 -17.07
N ASP A 218 46.08 -7.30 -17.37
CA ASP A 218 46.65 -6.12 -18.03
C ASP A 218 47.78 -5.49 -17.21
N LEU A 219 47.63 -5.40 -15.89
CA LEU A 219 48.68 -4.91 -14.98
C LEU A 219 49.91 -5.84 -14.94
N LYS A 220 49.72 -7.17 -15.01
CA LYS A 220 50.83 -8.13 -15.10
C LYS A 220 51.56 -8.01 -16.44
N SER A 221 50.82 -7.87 -17.54
CA SER A 221 51.39 -7.62 -18.86
C SER A 221 52.15 -6.29 -18.90
N TYR A 222 51.62 -5.23 -18.29
CA TYR A 222 52.29 -3.94 -18.15
C TYR A 222 53.59 -4.04 -17.33
N ASN A 223 53.58 -4.76 -16.21
CA ASN A 223 54.80 -4.98 -15.40
C ASN A 223 55.85 -5.85 -16.10
N SER A 224 55.44 -6.73 -17.01
CA SER A 224 56.37 -7.50 -17.84
C SER A 224 56.98 -6.67 -18.97
N LEU A 225 56.22 -5.70 -19.50
CA LEU A 225 56.67 -4.75 -20.52
C LEU A 225 57.55 -3.63 -19.92
N SER A 226 57.23 -3.15 -18.71
CA SER A 226 57.99 -2.08 -18.02
C SER A 226 59.39 -2.51 -17.58
N LYS A 227 59.64 -3.81 -17.39
CA LYS A 227 60.99 -4.35 -17.14
C LYS A 227 61.91 -4.29 -18.37
N ASN A 228 61.37 -4.10 -19.56
CA ASN A 228 62.11 -4.11 -20.83
C ASN A 228 62.04 -2.78 -21.60
N ALA A 229 61.25 -1.80 -21.13
CA ALA A 229 61.09 -0.52 -21.79
C ALA A 229 61.98 0.55 -21.15
N SER A 230 62.66 1.35 -21.99
CA SER A 230 63.42 2.51 -21.51
C SER A 230 62.46 3.60 -21.01
N ASP A 231 62.84 4.36 -19.98
CA ASP A 231 62.00 5.37 -19.32
C ASP A 231 61.34 6.41 -20.27
N SER A 232 61.86 6.59 -21.50
CA SER A 232 61.27 7.49 -22.50
C SER A 232 60.02 6.94 -23.20
N GLU A 233 59.85 5.62 -23.28
CA GLU A 233 58.68 4.98 -23.92
C GLU A 233 57.47 4.97 -22.99
N LEU A 234 57.70 4.85 -21.67
CA LEU A 234 56.66 4.90 -20.64
C LEU A 234 55.94 6.25 -20.58
N TYR A 235 56.64 7.36 -20.84
CA TYR A 235 56.02 8.70 -20.86
C TYR A 235 55.09 8.94 -22.08
N ARG A 236 55.37 8.33 -23.24
CA ARG A 236 54.51 8.48 -24.43
C ARG A 236 53.19 7.71 -24.33
N ILE A 237 53.15 6.64 -23.55
CA ILE A 237 51.96 5.79 -23.43
C ILE A 237 50.93 6.39 -22.45
N ILE A 238 51.38 7.16 -21.45
CA ILE A 238 50.51 7.80 -20.46
C ILE A 238 49.68 8.95 -21.06
N GLU A 239 50.17 9.65 -22.11
CA GLU A 239 49.43 10.73 -22.77
C GLU A 239 48.32 10.27 -23.73
N ILE A 240 48.33 9.01 -24.20
CA ILE A 240 47.40 8.55 -25.25
C ILE A 240 46.09 7.98 -24.68
N ARG A 241 45.95 7.83 -23.35
CA ARG A 241 44.76 7.22 -22.71
C ARG A 241 43.97 8.16 -21.79
N ASN A 242 43.94 9.46 -22.08
CA ASN A 242 42.82 10.33 -21.68
C ASN A 242 42.13 10.80 -22.97
N PRO A 243 40.95 10.25 -23.25
CA PRO A 243 39.71 10.87 -22.76
C PRO A 243 38.81 9.93 -21.96
#